data_AF-A0A0K2Y5Z8-F1
#
_entry.id   AF-A0A0K2Y5Z8-F1
#
_cell.length_a   1.000
_cell.length_b   1.000
_cell.length_c   1.000
_cell.angle_alpha   90.00
_cell.angle_beta   90.00
_cell.angle_gamma   90.00
#
_symmetry.space_group_name_H-M   'P 1'
#
loop_
_entity.id
_entity.type
_entity.pdbx_description
1 polymer ?
#
loop_
_entity_poly.entity_id
_entity_poly.type
_entity_poly.pdbx_seq_one_letter_code
_entity_poly.pdbx_strand_id
1 'polypeptide(L)'
;MEKDIPTFTKTITADDTMNVKAIRRAIFQARAGLKHNNKQAFPIKPIRSEAITTGGVSVQNYSYIILLDSFAINQLKSDPEYQELQKFAGVRGDKNALFSGIVGLIDNCPILDMGVWTSVNVGLLNSDVPDHEFNANINPQNTPKITPPSAYASEDVPVSIGALIGASALVLAGNSSINFYINETEDAGRKTICGVDRILGISKARFVSANGVDSLYNNSDFAVIGLFSAKH
;
A
#
# COMPACT_ATOMS: atom_id res chain seq x y z
N MET A 1 -20.10 15.88 -11.87
CA MET A 1 -20.16 15.33 -10.50
C MET A 1 -18.85 14.60 -10.23
N GLU A 2 -18.22 14.87 -9.09
CA GLU A 2 -17.04 14.13 -8.63
C GLU A 2 -17.46 12.69 -8.37
N LYS A 3 -16.88 11.72 -9.09
CA LYS A 3 -17.14 10.31 -8.86
C LYS A 3 -16.54 9.94 -7.50
N ASP A 4 -17.31 9.25 -6.67
CA ASP A 4 -16.78 8.62 -5.46
C ASP A 4 -15.67 7.61 -5.86
N ILE A 5 -14.71 7.36 -4.98
CA ILE A 5 -13.53 6.53 -5.29
C ILE A 5 -13.94 5.14 -5.81
N PRO A 6 -14.88 4.40 -5.19
CA PRO A 6 -15.35 3.12 -5.72
C PRO A 6 -15.95 3.22 -7.13
N THR A 7 -16.62 4.32 -7.45
CA THR A 7 -17.15 4.56 -8.81
C THR A 7 -16.04 4.85 -9.82
N PHE A 8 -14.96 5.50 -9.36
CA PHE A 8 -13.81 5.78 -10.21
C PHE A 8 -12.96 4.52 -10.45
N THR A 9 -12.70 3.70 -9.44
CA THR A 9 -11.92 2.46 -9.60
C THR A 9 -12.63 1.44 -10.49
N LYS A 10 -13.97 1.46 -10.55
CA LYS A 10 -14.75 0.65 -11.49
C LYS A 10 -14.54 0.98 -12.98
N THR A 11 -13.83 2.06 -13.31
CA THR A 11 -13.45 2.35 -14.71
C THR A 11 -12.14 1.70 -15.12
N ILE A 12 -11.44 1.00 -14.21
CA ILE A 12 -10.22 0.25 -14.49
C ILE A 12 -10.55 -0.86 -15.50
N THR A 13 -9.75 -0.96 -16.55
CA THR A 13 -9.82 -2.04 -17.54
C THR A 13 -8.67 -3.02 -17.37
N ALA A 14 -8.69 -4.15 -18.08
CA ALA A 14 -7.60 -5.12 -18.06
C ALA A 14 -6.24 -4.54 -18.49
N ASP A 15 -6.23 -3.45 -19.28
CA ASP A 15 -4.99 -2.80 -19.73
C ASP A 15 -4.36 -1.88 -18.68
N ASP A 16 -5.11 -1.52 -17.64
CA ASP A 16 -4.64 -0.67 -16.53
C ASP A 16 -3.77 -1.47 -15.56
N THR A 17 -2.54 -1.75 -16.00
CA THR A 17 -1.52 -2.50 -15.26
C THR A 17 -0.66 -1.59 -14.38
N MET A 18 -0.10 -2.15 -13.31
CA MET A 18 0.87 -1.44 -12.48
C MET A 18 2.16 -1.17 -13.25
N ASN A 19 2.61 0.09 -13.28
CA ASN A 19 3.78 0.54 -14.06
C ASN A 19 4.51 1.71 -13.38
N VAL A 20 5.70 2.06 -13.88
CA VAL A 20 6.55 3.14 -13.36
C VAL A 20 5.82 4.49 -13.40
N LYS A 21 5.04 4.75 -14.45
CA LYS A 21 4.27 5.99 -14.60
C LYS A 21 3.24 6.16 -13.48
N ALA A 22 2.52 5.12 -13.12
CA ALA A 22 1.56 5.13 -12.02
C ALA A 22 2.24 5.42 -10.67
N ILE A 23 3.38 4.76 -10.42
CA ILE A 23 4.17 4.96 -9.20
C ILE A 23 4.70 6.39 -9.09
N ARG A 24 5.33 6.90 -10.15
CA ARG A 24 5.83 8.28 -10.18
C ARG A 24 4.71 9.30 -10.02
N ARG A 25 3.55 9.04 -10.61
CA ARG A 25 2.37 9.88 -10.42
C ARG A 25 1.93 9.93 -8.96
N ALA A 26 1.92 8.80 -8.26
CA ALA A 26 1.61 8.75 -6.84
C ALA A 26 2.65 9.48 -5.98
N ILE A 27 3.95 9.32 -6.28
CA ILE A 27 5.03 10.05 -5.61
C ILE A 27 4.87 11.56 -5.81
N PHE A 28 4.54 12.00 -7.03
CA PHE A 28 4.27 13.39 -7.33
C PHE A 28 3.06 13.91 -6.54
N GLN A 29 1.95 13.17 -6.52
CA GLN A 29 0.76 13.53 -5.74
C GLN A 29 1.04 13.62 -4.25
N ALA A 30 1.83 12.69 -3.70
CA ALA A 30 2.27 12.70 -2.31
C ALA A 30 3.08 13.97 -1.99
N ARG A 31 4.06 14.32 -2.84
CA ARG A 31 4.92 15.50 -2.64
C ARG A 31 4.18 16.82 -2.84
N ALA A 32 3.31 16.90 -3.85
CA ALA A 32 2.58 18.10 -4.22
C ALA A 32 1.32 18.33 -3.37
N GLY A 33 0.89 17.33 -2.59
CA GLY A 33 -0.37 17.41 -1.84
C GLY A 33 -1.57 17.48 -2.78
N LEU A 34 -1.70 16.50 -3.67
CA LEU A 34 -2.77 16.46 -4.67
C LEU A 34 -3.58 15.17 -4.56
N LYS A 35 -4.90 15.30 -4.66
CA LYS A 35 -5.83 14.18 -4.82
C LYS A 35 -5.74 13.59 -6.23
N HIS A 36 -6.38 12.45 -6.44
CA HIS A 36 -6.48 11.79 -7.75
C HIS A 36 -7.00 12.73 -8.86
N ASN A 37 -7.86 13.69 -8.50
CA ASN A 37 -8.46 14.68 -9.40
C ASN A 37 -7.73 16.04 -9.43
N ASN A 38 -6.47 16.11 -8.98
CA ASN A 38 -5.66 17.33 -8.90
C ASN A 38 -6.17 18.42 -7.93
N LYS A 39 -7.19 18.15 -7.12
CA LYS A 39 -7.55 19.05 -6.02
C LYS A 39 -6.49 19.02 -4.92
N GLN A 40 -6.33 20.14 -4.22
CA GLN A 40 -5.38 20.25 -3.13
C GLN A 40 -5.72 19.29 -1.97
N ALA A 41 -4.67 18.76 -1.35
CA ALA A 41 -4.64 17.93 -0.16
C ALA A 41 -3.36 18.25 0.62
N PHE A 42 -3.18 17.61 1.77
CA PHE A 42 -1.91 17.69 2.47
C PHE A 42 -0.81 16.99 1.68
N PRO A 43 0.37 17.61 1.51
CA PRO A 43 1.57 16.89 1.14
C PRO A 43 1.84 15.79 2.17
N ILE A 44 1.97 14.56 1.69
CA ILE A 44 2.26 13.41 2.55
C ILE A 44 3.69 13.57 3.05
N LYS A 45 3.85 13.51 4.38
CA LYS A 45 5.17 13.54 5.00
C LYS A 45 5.94 12.28 4.62
N PRO A 46 7.17 12.40 4.12
CA PRO A 46 7.99 11.24 3.75
C PRO A 46 8.43 10.47 4.99
N ILE A 47 8.70 9.18 4.84
CA ILE A 47 9.22 8.32 5.92
C ILE A 47 10.68 8.66 6.21
N ARG A 48 11.43 9.08 5.20
CA ARG A 48 12.82 9.50 5.32
C ARG A 48 13.11 10.67 4.37
N SER A 49 13.94 11.60 4.83
CA SER A 49 14.50 12.68 4.01
C SER A 49 16.01 12.67 4.15
N GLU A 50 16.73 12.60 3.04
CA GLU A 50 18.19 12.61 3.00
C GLU A 50 18.68 13.75 2.11
N ALA A 51 19.65 14.53 2.58
CA ALA A 51 20.32 15.53 1.77
C ALA A 51 21.52 14.88 1.07
N ILE A 52 21.50 14.83 -0.26
CA ILE A 52 22.62 14.34 -1.06
C ILE A 52 23.21 15.53 -1.82
N THR A 53 24.52 15.72 -1.70
CA THR A 53 25.24 16.75 -2.45
C THR A 53 25.86 16.13 -3.70
N THR A 54 25.39 16.55 -4.87
CA THR A 54 25.93 16.11 -6.17
C THR A 54 26.46 17.32 -6.91
N GLY A 55 27.77 17.32 -7.20
CA GLY A 55 28.41 18.43 -7.94
C GLY A 55 28.27 19.80 -7.26
N GLY A 56 28.22 19.85 -5.92
CA GLY A 56 28.05 21.09 -5.15
C GLY A 56 26.59 21.55 -4.98
N VAL A 57 25.62 20.86 -5.58
CA VAL A 57 24.18 21.11 -5.38
C VAL A 57 23.64 20.13 -4.34
N SER A 58 23.10 20.66 -3.24
CA SER A 58 22.44 19.83 -2.22
C SER A 58 20.98 19.58 -2.62
N VAL A 59 20.62 18.30 -2.78
CA VAL A 59 19.28 17.85 -3.15
C VAL A 59 18.68 17.09 -1.97
N GLN A 60 17.47 17.47 -1.55
CA GLN A 60 16.69 16.70 -0.58
C GLN A 60 15.93 15.59 -1.28
N ASN A 61 16.28 14.35 -0.97
CA ASN A 61 15.59 13.16 -1.45
C ASN A 61 14.53 12.73 -0.43
N TYR A 62 13.27 12.76 -0.86
CA TYR A 62 12.13 12.29 -0.08
C TYR A 62 11.78 10.85 -0.44
N SER A 63 11.75 9.99 0.57
CA SER A 63 11.47 8.56 0.44
C SER A 63 10.13 8.20 1.08
N TYR A 64 9.29 7.52 0.31
CA TYR A 64 8.05 6.86 0.72
C TYR A 64 8.21 5.36 0.54
N ILE A 65 7.41 4.55 1.22
CA ILE A 65 7.40 3.09 0.98
C ILE A 65 6.21 2.77 0.08
N ILE A 66 6.47 1.98 -0.97
CA ILE A 66 5.46 1.48 -1.90
C ILE A 66 5.23 0.00 -1.60
N LEU A 67 3.97 -0.35 -1.34
CA LEU A 67 3.53 -1.70 -1.02
C LEU A 67 2.63 -2.16 -2.16
N LEU A 68 3.02 -3.25 -2.81
CA LEU A 68 2.28 -3.85 -3.92
C LEU A 68 2.05 -5.32 -3.63
N ASP A 69 0.96 -5.86 -4.16
CA ASP A 69 0.74 -7.29 -4.18
C ASP A 69 1.56 -7.95 -5.29
N SER A 70 1.67 -9.28 -5.24
CA SER A 70 2.53 -10.00 -6.19
C SER A 70 2.06 -9.89 -7.65
N PHE A 71 0.77 -9.64 -7.92
CA PHE A 71 0.26 -9.42 -9.28
C PHE A 71 0.74 -8.07 -9.82
N ALA A 72 0.55 -7.00 -9.06
CA ALA A 72 1.03 -5.66 -9.40
C ALA A 72 2.58 -5.63 -9.52
N ILE A 73 3.29 -6.41 -8.71
CA ILE A 73 4.75 -6.58 -8.84
C ILE A 73 5.13 -7.26 -10.17
N ASN A 74 4.43 -8.31 -10.58
CA ASN A 74 4.71 -8.99 -11.85
C ASN A 74 4.41 -8.10 -13.06
N GLN A 75 3.34 -7.31 -12.99
CA GLN A 75 3.04 -6.26 -13.97
C GLN A 75 4.17 -5.23 -14.05
N LEU A 76 4.61 -4.71 -12.91
CA LEU A 76 5.72 -3.75 -12.85
C LEU A 76 7.03 -4.32 -13.42
N LYS A 77 7.34 -5.59 -13.15
CA LYS A 77 8.52 -6.26 -13.72
C LYS A 77 8.44 -6.41 -15.25
N SER A 78 7.25 -6.39 -15.79
CA SER A 78 6.98 -6.50 -17.23
C SER A 78 6.98 -5.12 -17.92
N ASP A 79 6.91 -4.03 -17.15
CA ASP A 79 7.01 -2.66 -17.67
C ASP A 79 8.40 -2.40 -18.28
N PRO A 80 8.50 -2.04 -19.58
CA PRO A 80 9.77 -1.75 -20.22
C PRO A 80 10.59 -0.68 -19.50
N GLU A 81 9.94 0.37 -18.99
CA GLU A 81 10.62 1.44 -18.28
C GLU A 81 11.26 0.92 -16.98
N TYR A 82 10.56 0.04 -16.26
CA TYR A 82 11.10 -0.59 -15.06
C TYR A 82 12.32 -1.46 -15.36
N GLN A 83 12.24 -2.25 -16.43
CA GLN A 83 13.35 -3.11 -16.87
C GLN A 83 14.58 -2.28 -17.25
N GLU A 84 14.39 -1.13 -17.89
CA GLU A 84 15.48 -0.19 -18.20
C GLU A 84 16.08 0.40 -16.92
N LEU A 85 15.26 0.93 -16.00
CA LEU A 85 15.74 1.47 -14.73
C LEU A 85 16.60 0.46 -13.96
N GLN A 86 16.18 -0.80 -13.92
CA GLN A 86 16.93 -1.87 -13.25
C GLN A 86 18.25 -2.21 -13.96
N LYS A 87 18.32 -2.14 -15.29
CA LYS A 87 19.57 -2.33 -16.05
C LYS A 87 20.57 -1.21 -15.74
N PHE A 88 20.13 0.04 -15.67
CA PHE A 88 20.98 1.20 -15.45
C PHE A 88 21.33 1.47 -13.98
N ALA A 89 20.56 0.90 -13.04
CA ALA A 89 20.81 1.07 -11.61
C ALA A 89 22.19 0.56 -11.16
N GLY A 90 22.86 -0.30 -11.94
CA GLY A 90 24.31 -0.56 -11.84
C GLY A 90 24.79 -1.25 -10.55
N VAL A 91 23.94 -1.45 -9.55
CA VAL A 91 24.28 -2.11 -8.28
C VAL A 91 24.22 -3.63 -8.44
N ARG A 92 25.36 -4.28 -8.67
CA ARG A 92 25.52 -5.75 -8.61
C ARG A 92 26.16 -6.15 -7.27
N GLY A 93 25.66 -7.20 -6.61
CA GLY A 93 26.17 -7.74 -5.33
C GLY A 93 25.20 -7.58 -4.15
N ASP A 94 25.67 -7.73 -2.91
CA ASP A 94 24.87 -7.77 -1.66
C ASP A 94 24.05 -6.50 -1.35
N LYS A 95 24.29 -5.41 -2.09
CA LYS A 95 23.50 -4.17 -2.06
C LYS A 95 22.38 -4.13 -3.10
N ASN A 96 22.27 -5.16 -3.92
CA ASN A 96 21.21 -5.29 -4.91
C ASN A 96 19.91 -5.68 -4.21
N ALA A 97 18.83 -4.96 -4.51
CA ALA A 97 17.53 -5.13 -3.90
C ALA A 97 17.04 -6.61 -3.96
N LEU A 98 17.46 -7.36 -4.99
CA LEU A 98 17.23 -8.79 -5.19
C LEU A 98 17.50 -9.67 -3.96
N PHE A 99 18.45 -9.29 -3.08
CA PHE A 99 18.83 -10.08 -1.89
C PHE A 99 18.29 -9.52 -0.56
N SER A 100 17.57 -8.40 -0.60
CA SER A 100 17.12 -7.66 0.59
C SER A 100 15.62 -7.76 0.89
N GLY A 101 14.85 -8.47 0.04
CA GLY A 101 13.39 -8.51 0.11
C GLY A 101 12.69 -7.28 -0.50
N ILE A 102 13.45 -6.31 -1.02
CA ILE A 102 12.94 -5.14 -1.75
C ILE A 102 12.91 -5.48 -3.25
N VAL A 103 11.80 -5.23 -3.94
CA VAL A 103 11.68 -5.52 -5.38
C VAL A 103 12.51 -4.55 -6.21
N GLY A 104 12.58 -3.29 -5.78
CA GLY A 104 13.35 -2.25 -6.44
C GLY A 104 13.15 -0.88 -5.81
N LEU A 105 13.76 0.12 -6.44
CA LEU A 105 13.68 1.52 -6.04
C LEU A 105 13.22 2.35 -7.25
N ILE A 106 12.19 3.18 -7.06
CA ILE A 106 11.77 4.20 -8.03
C ILE A 106 11.80 5.55 -7.31
N ASP A 107 12.52 6.53 -7.85
CA ASP A 107 12.66 7.88 -7.28
C ASP A 107 13.00 7.89 -5.76
N ASN A 108 13.91 7.00 -5.35
CA ASN A 108 14.33 6.75 -3.95
C ASN A 108 13.23 6.20 -3.02
N CYS A 109 12.14 5.68 -3.58
CA CYS A 109 11.06 5.01 -2.84
C CYS A 109 11.20 3.49 -3.00
N PRO A 110 11.46 2.72 -1.92
CA PRO A 110 11.51 1.27 -1.98
C PRO A 110 10.14 0.67 -2.27
N ILE A 111 10.14 -0.37 -3.10
CA ILE A 111 8.98 -1.16 -3.46
C ILE A 111 9.07 -2.52 -2.79
N LEU A 112 8.05 -2.87 -2.01
CA LEU A 112 7.96 -4.14 -1.29
C LEU A 112 6.86 -5.00 -1.93
N ASP A 113 7.19 -6.27 -2.17
CA ASP A 113 6.20 -7.30 -2.48
C ASP A 113 5.63 -7.78 -1.16
N MET A 114 4.36 -7.45 -0.93
CA MET A 114 3.66 -7.82 0.29
C MET A 114 2.96 -9.16 0.19
N GLY A 115 3.07 -9.86 -0.95
CA GLY A 115 2.27 -11.05 -1.19
C GLY A 115 0.80 -10.75 -1.42
N VAL A 116 0.05 -11.81 -1.69
CA VAL A 116 -1.40 -11.76 -1.82
C VAL A 116 -2.01 -12.48 -0.62
N TRP A 117 -3.03 -11.88 -0.02
CA TRP A 117 -3.79 -12.55 1.02
C TRP A 117 -4.56 -13.74 0.44
N THR A 118 -4.38 -14.91 1.06
CA THR A 118 -5.12 -16.13 0.76
C THR A 118 -5.52 -16.81 2.07
N SER A 119 -6.29 -17.90 2.00
CA SER A 119 -6.65 -18.70 3.18
C SER A 119 -5.46 -19.28 3.94
N VAL A 120 -4.26 -19.32 3.33
CA VAL A 120 -3.05 -19.92 3.92
C VAL A 120 -1.86 -18.96 4.02
N ASN A 121 -1.92 -17.79 3.39
CA ASN A 121 -0.83 -16.82 3.37
C ASN A 121 -1.32 -15.41 3.71
N VAL A 122 -0.52 -14.69 4.49
CA VAL A 122 -0.71 -13.26 4.73
C VAL A 122 -0.23 -12.46 3.52
N GLY A 123 -0.92 -11.36 3.22
CA GLY A 123 -0.51 -10.43 2.18
C GLY A 123 -1.51 -9.29 2.01
N LEU A 124 -1.44 -8.58 0.87
CA LEU A 124 -2.41 -7.55 0.55
C LEU A 124 -3.72 -8.15 0.05
N LEU A 125 -4.82 -7.53 0.47
CA LEU A 125 -6.16 -7.84 -0.01
C LEU A 125 -6.34 -7.32 -1.44
N ASN A 126 -7.07 -8.08 -2.24
CA ASN A 126 -7.53 -7.69 -3.56
C ASN A 126 -9.05 -7.91 -3.65
N SER A 127 -9.67 -7.48 -4.74
CA SER A 127 -11.13 -7.53 -4.86
C SER A 127 -11.74 -8.93 -4.93
N ASP A 128 -10.96 -9.98 -5.20
CA ASP A 128 -11.48 -11.35 -5.25
C ASP A 128 -11.67 -11.95 -3.86
N VAL A 129 -11.16 -11.28 -2.81
CA VAL A 129 -11.38 -11.72 -1.44
C VAL A 129 -12.87 -11.56 -1.12
N PRO A 130 -13.56 -12.65 -0.75
CA PRO A 130 -14.97 -12.57 -0.42
C PRO A 130 -15.23 -11.64 0.76
N ASP A 131 -16.24 -10.79 0.67
CA ASP A 131 -16.57 -9.81 1.72
C ASP A 131 -16.80 -10.46 3.08
N HIS A 132 -17.36 -11.67 3.14
CA HIS A 132 -17.58 -12.36 4.39
C HIS A 132 -16.27 -12.79 5.07
N GLU A 133 -15.28 -13.24 4.30
CA GLU A 133 -13.94 -13.56 4.82
C GLU A 133 -13.21 -12.30 5.27
N PHE A 134 -13.30 -11.22 4.48
CA PHE A 134 -12.76 -9.92 4.88
C PHE A 134 -13.35 -9.45 6.20
N ASN A 135 -14.68 -9.42 6.32
CA ASN A 135 -15.37 -8.92 7.50
C ASN A 135 -15.17 -9.80 8.73
N ALA A 136 -14.94 -11.11 8.57
CA ALA A 136 -14.64 -12.01 9.68
C ALA A 136 -13.34 -11.63 10.43
N ASN A 137 -12.42 -10.95 9.75
CA ASN A 137 -11.12 -10.51 10.30
C ASN A 137 -11.14 -9.07 10.85
N ILE A 138 -12.31 -8.43 10.88
CA ILE A 138 -12.47 -7.03 11.29
C ILE A 138 -13.25 -6.97 12.60
N ASN A 139 -12.74 -6.21 13.58
CA ASN A 139 -13.50 -5.91 14.79
C ASN A 139 -14.46 -4.72 14.50
N PRO A 140 -15.79 -4.95 14.41
CA PRO A 140 -16.74 -3.90 14.05
C PRO A 140 -16.80 -2.77 15.09
N GLN A 141 -16.38 -3.01 16.34
CA GLN A 141 -16.32 -1.98 17.38
C GLN A 141 -15.25 -0.93 17.08
N ASN A 142 -14.16 -1.32 16.40
CA ASN A 142 -13.03 -0.44 16.09
C ASN A 142 -13.17 0.25 14.73
N THR A 143 -13.95 -0.34 13.82
CA THR A 143 -14.14 0.16 12.46
C THR A 143 -15.64 0.18 12.11
N PRO A 144 -16.38 1.20 12.59
CA PRO A 144 -17.83 1.28 12.37
C PRO A 144 -18.21 1.51 10.90
N LYS A 145 -17.25 1.95 10.07
CA LYS A 145 -17.41 2.09 8.62
C LYS A 145 -16.15 1.58 7.93
N ILE A 146 -16.30 0.53 7.14
CA ILE A 146 -15.23 -0.05 6.33
C ILE A 146 -15.78 -0.37 4.93
N THR A 147 -14.94 -0.14 3.91
CA THR A 147 -15.28 -0.45 2.53
C THR A 147 -14.55 -1.75 2.15
N PRO A 148 -15.27 -2.82 1.78
CA PRO A 148 -14.63 -4.07 1.41
C PRO A 148 -13.87 -3.95 0.08
N PRO A 149 -12.85 -4.80 -0.17
CA PRO A 149 -12.09 -4.78 -1.43
C PRO A 149 -12.95 -4.92 -2.69
N SER A 150 -14.00 -5.75 -2.64
CA SER A 150 -14.94 -5.98 -3.74
C SER A 150 -15.61 -4.70 -4.25
N ALA A 151 -15.82 -3.71 -3.37
CA ALA A 151 -16.49 -2.46 -3.73
C ALA A 151 -15.70 -1.64 -4.77
N TYR A 152 -14.39 -1.89 -4.90
CA TYR A 152 -13.51 -1.17 -5.82
C TYR A 152 -13.45 -1.79 -7.22
N ALA A 153 -13.82 -3.07 -7.39
CA ALA A 153 -13.81 -3.76 -8.68
C ALA A 153 -15.09 -3.55 -9.48
N SER A 154 -14.97 -3.62 -10.80
CA SER A 154 -16.11 -3.87 -11.68
C SER A 154 -16.46 -5.37 -11.69
N GLU A 155 -17.58 -5.75 -12.28
CA GLU A 155 -18.00 -7.17 -12.32
C GLU A 155 -17.01 -8.06 -13.08
N ASP A 156 -16.37 -7.52 -14.11
CA ASP A 156 -15.51 -8.28 -15.04
C ASP A 156 -14.00 -8.12 -14.77
N VAL A 157 -13.59 -7.08 -14.04
CA VAL A 157 -12.18 -6.73 -13.84
C VAL A 157 -11.84 -6.72 -12.35
N PRO A 158 -11.23 -7.80 -11.83
CA PRO A 158 -10.72 -7.79 -10.48
C PRO A 158 -9.54 -6.82 -10.38
N VAL A 159 -9.37 -6.22 -9.21
CA VAL A 159 -8.36 -5.18 -8.96
C VAL A 159 -7.41 -5.57 -7.83
N SER A 160 -6.13 -5.32 -8.10
CA SER A 160 -5.05 -5.32 -7.13
C SER A 160 -5.04 -3.98 -6.39
N ILE A 161 -4.84 -4.01 -5.07
CA ILE A 161 -4.88 -2.82 -4.21
C ILE A 161 -3.56 -2.69 -3.44
N GLY A 162 -2.69 -1.82 -3.94
CA GLY A 162 -1.45 -1.41 -3.30
C GLY A 162 -1.58 -0.09 -2.53
N ALA A 163 -0.48 0.32 -1.90
CA ALA A 163 -0.41 1.58 -1.17
C ALA A 163 0.97 2.25 -1.28
N LEU A 164 0.98 3.58 -1.43
CA LEU A 164 2.12 4.42 -1.09
C LEU A 164 1.88 4.98 0.32
N ILE A 165 2.82 4.73 1.22
CA ILE A 165 2.73 5.16 2.62
C ILE A 165 3.82 6.18 2.97
N GLY A 166 3.41 7.23 3.69
CA GLY A 166 4.28 8.22 4.30
C GLY A 166 4.44 8.03 5.80
N ALA A 167 5.12 8.98 6.44
CA ALA A 167 5.15 9.07 7.89
C ALA A 167 3.72 9.23 8.44
N SER A 168 3.42 8.56 9.54
CA SER A 168 2.10 8.52 10.20
C SER A 168 1.03 7.61 9.55
N ALA A 169 1.39 6.82 8.52
CA ALA A 169 0.47 5.86 7.87
C ALA A 169 0.25 4.56 8.65
N LEU A 170 1.21 4.20 9.50
CA LEU A 170 1.23 2.95 10.24
C LEU A 170 0.85 3.23 11.69
N VAL A 171 -0.30 2.69 12.10
CA VAL A 171 -0.62 2.46 13.50
C VAL A 171 -0.42 0.97 13.73
N LEU A 172 0.60 0.60 14.50
CA LEU A 172 0.80 -0.80 14.89
C LEU A 172 -0.32 -1.19 15.88
N ALA A 173 -1.45 -1.67 15.37
CA ALA A 173 -2.49 -2.30 16.17
C ALA A 173 -2.11 -3.75 16.45
N GLY A 174 -1.02 -3.94 17.20
CA GLY A 174 -0.52 -5.25 17.60
C GLY A 174 0.08 -5.18 18.99
N ASN A 175 -0.04 -6.26 19.74
CA ASN A 175 0.66 -6.39 21.01
C ASN A 175 2.18 -6.34 20.72
N SER A 176 2.94 -5.50 21.43
CA SER A 176 4.39 -5.41 21.26
C SER A 176 5.11 -6.72 21.59
N SER A 177 4.41 -7.65 22.27
CA SER A 177 4.83 -9.02 22.56
C SER A 177 4.01 -10.05 21.78
N ILE A 178 4.69 -11.04 21.18
CA ILE A 178 4.06 -12.22 20.55
C ILE A 178 3.43 -13.06 21.68
N ASN A 179 2.11 -13.22 21.65
CA ASN A 179 1.43 -14.17 22.53
C ASN A 179 1.13 -15.44 21.72
N PHE A 180 1.59 -16.57 22.23
CA PHE A 180 1.33 -17.89 21.66
C PHE A 180 -0.02 -18.40 22.20
N TYR A 181 -0.90 -18.84 21.30
CA TYR A 181 -2.09 -19.61 21.69
C TYR A 181 -1.80 -21.09 21.46
N ILE A 182 -1.69 -21.85 22.55
CA ILE A 182 -1.59 -23.31 22.50
C ILE A 182 -2.98 -23.83 22.83
N ASN A 183 -3.73 -24.29 21.83
CA ASN A 183 -4.98 -25.01 22.07
C ASN A 183 -4.66 -26.49 22.27
N GLU A 184 -4.59 -26.92 23.53
CA GLU A 184 -4.27 -28.31 23.91
C GLU A 184 -5.50 -29.24 23.91
N THR A 185 -6.70 -28.67 23.76
CA THR A 185 -7.96 -29.39 24.07
C THR A 185 -8.45 -30.30 22.93
N GLU A 186 -8.01 -30.07 21.69
CA GLU A 186 -8.52 -30.82 20.53
C GLU A 186 -7.59 -31.90 19.98
N ASP A 187 -6.31 -31.93 20.36
CA ASP A 187 -5.33 -32.77 19.65
C ASP A 187 -4.34 -33.46 20.59
N ALA A 188 -4.84 -34.55 21.22
CA ALA A 188 -4.18 -35.57 22.05
C ALA A 188 -2.67 -35.82 21.82
N GLY A 189 -1.83 -34.81 22.03
CA GLY A 189 -0.37 -34.86 21.97
C GLY A 189 0.27 -34.97 20.58
N ARG A 190 -0.38 -34.62 19.45
CA ARG A 190 0.28 -34.69 18.13
C ARG A 190 0.08 -33.46 17.24
N LYS A 191 1.11 -32.60 17.31
CA LYS A 191 1.40 -31.41 16.49
C LYS A 191 0.63 -30.14 16.89
N THR A 192 1.29 -29.31 17.69
CA THR A 192 0.90 -27.92 17.94
C THR A 192 0.89 -27.13 16.63
N ILE A 193 -0.29 -26.79 16.13
CA ILE A 193 -0.44 -25.74 15.12
C ILE A 193 -0.40 -24.42 15.86
N CYS A 194 0.74 -23.73 15.79
CA CYS A 194 0.87 -22.38 16.33
C CYS A 194 0.49 -21.36 15.25
N GLY A 195 -0.70 -20.76 15.37
CA GLY A 195 -1.05 -19.56 14.62
C GLY A 195 -0.41 -18.32 15.25
N VAL A 196 0.35 -17.55 14.47
CA VAL A 196 0.84 -16.22 14.89
C VAL A 196 0.18 -15.18 13.99
N ASP A 197 -0.91 -14.59 14.49
CA ASP A 197 -1.61 -13.54 13.76
C ASP A 197 -0.99 -12.17 14.09
N ARG A 198 -0.39 -11.53 13.09
CA ARG A 198 -0.03 -10.11 13.14
C ARG A 198 -0.76 -9.39 12.02
N ILE A 199 -1.84 -8.70 12.38
CA ILE A 199 -2.54 -7.83 11.44
C ILE A 199 -1.80 -6.49 11.40
N LEU A 200 -1.10 -6.22 10.31
CA LEU A 200 -0.57 -4.90 10.03
C LEU A 200 -1.67 -4.05 9.38
N GLY A 201 -2.33 -3.23 10.18
CA GLY A 201 -3.33 -2.28 9.68
C GLY A 201 -2.68 -1.03 9.09
N ILE A 202 -2.86 -0.81 7.80
CA ILE A 202 -2.55 0.48 7.16
C ILE A 202 -3.85 1.25 7.06
N SER A 203 -3.99 2.28 7.89
CA SER A 203 -5.17 3.14 7.87
C SER A 203 -4.82 4.50 7.30
N LYS A 204 -5.75 5.05 6.53
CA LYS A 204 -5.64 6.44 6.10
C LYS A 204 -5.95 7.33 7.29
N ALA A 205 -4.93 8.02 7.80
CA ALA A 205 -5.15 9.08 8.76
C ALA A 205 -5.86 10.25 8.09
N ARG A 206 -6.96 10.72 8.70
CA ARG A 206 -7.75 11.85 8.22
C ARG A 206 -7.63 13.04 9.15
N PHE A 207 -7.45 14.21 8.58
CA PHE A 207 -7.49 15.45 9.35
C PHE A 207 -8.95 15.88 9.53
N VAL A 208 -9.31 16.23 10.76
CA VAL A 208 -10.57 16.89 11.10
C VAL A 208 -10.20 18.10 11.94
N SER A 209 -10.62 19.29 11.52
CA SER A 209 -10.39 20.52 12.28
C SER A 209 -11.00 20.41 13.67
N ALA A 210 -10.21 20.74 14.69
CA ALA A 210 -10.74 21.02 16.02
C ALA A 210 -11.40 22.40 16.05
N ASN A 211 -12.39 22.57 16.93
CA ASN A 211 -12.97 23.87 17.32
C ASN A 211 -13.72 24.65 16.22
N GLY A 212 -14.39 23.97 15.28
CA GLY A 212 -15.37 24.59 14.38
C GLY A 212 -14.80 25.50 13.28
N VAL A 213 -13.49 25.44 13.02
CA VAL A 213 -12.85 26.17 11.92
C VAL A 213 -12.82 25.28 10.68
N ASP A 214 -13.66 25.59 9.69
CA ASP A 214 -13.67 24.85 8.43
C ASP A 214 -12.36 25.04 7.66
N SER A 215 -11.62 23.95 7.49
CA SER A 215 -10.41 23.88 6.68
C SER A 215 -10.72 23.21 5.34
N LEU A 216 -10.08 23.67 4.26
CA LEU A 216 -10.10 22.99 2.96
C LEU A 216 -9.67 21.52 3.06
N TYR A 217 -8.91 21.19 4.10
CA TYR A 217 -8.38 19.85 4.34
C TYR A 217 -9.20 19.01 5.32
N ASN A 218 -10.37 19.49 5.75
CA ASN A 218 -11.28 18.70 6.57
C ASN A 218 -11.66 17.39 5.86
N ASN A 219 -11.68 16.31 6.63
CA ASN A 219 -11.90 14.94 6.17
C ASN A 219 -10.98 14.49 5.02
N SER A 220 -9.78 15.06 4.92
CA SER A 220 -8.81 14.68 3.89
C SER A 220 -7.74 13.72 4.44
N ASP A 221 -7.45 12.69 3.65
CA ASP A 221 -6.36 11.75 3.92
C ASP A 221 -5.01 12.48 3.82
N PHE A 222 -4.06 12.20 4.73
CA PHE A 222 -2.75 12.89 4.74
C PHE A 222 -1.52 11.99 4.85
N ALA A 223 -1.70 10.66 4.90
CA ALA A 223 -0.60 9.72 5.13
C ALA A 223 -0.45 8.62 4.07
N VAL A 224 -1.48 8.34 3.26
CA VAL A 224 -1.52 7.16 2.37
C VAL A 224 -2.18 7.50 1.03
N ILE A 225 -1.64 6.97 -0.07
CA ILE A 225 -2.28 6.92 -1.39
C ILE A 225 -2.54 5.46 -1.74
N GLY A 226 -3.76 5.13 -2.18
CA GLY A 226 -4.09 3.82 -2.72
C GLY A 226 -3.66 3.71 -4.18
N LEU A 227 -3.05 2.59 -4.54
CA LEU A 227 -2.61 2.26 -5.90
C LEU A 227 -3.51 1.13 -6.41
N PHE A 228 -4.16 1.32 -7.54
CA PHE A 228 -5.07 0.32 -8.11
C PHE A 228 -4.59 -0.06 -9.51
N SER A 229 -4.66 -1.34 -9.83
CA SER A 229 -4.45 -1.90 -11.16
C SER A 229 -5.35 -3.11 -11.36
N ALA A 230 -5.59 -3.51 -12.61
CA ALA A 230 -6.21 -4.80 -12.88
C ALA A 230 -5.38 -5.94 -12.28
N LYS A 231 -6.04 -7.00 -11.82
CA LYS A 231 -5.41 -8.19 -11.26
C LYS A 231 -5.38 -9.29 -12.32
N HIS A 232 -4.22 -9.57 -12.88
CA HIS A 232 -3.94 -10.72 -13.76
C HIS A 232 -2.43 -10.99 -13.81
#